data_AF-A0A2L2Z9X3-F1
#
_entry.id   AF-A0A2L2Z9X3-F1
#
_cell.length_a   1.000
_cell.length_b   1.000
_cell.length_c   1.000
_cell.angle_alpha   90.00
_cell.angle_beta   90.00
_cell.angle_gamma   90.00
#
_symmetry.space_group_name_H-M   'P 1'
#
loop_
_entity.id
_entity.type
_entity.pdbx_description
1 polymer ?
#
loop_
_entity_poly.entity_id
_entity_poly.type
_entity_poly.pdbx_seq_one_letter_code
_entity_poly.pdbx_strand_id
1 'polypeptide(L)' 'PMSCTLDFFFEPIEYLTNSVLSKEFGLKCVRDPADVFSFEVPEIVKAKGSTIDWNKVKNVTVKTIK' A
#
# COMPACT_ATOMS: atom_id res chain seq x y z
N PRO A 1 2.26 17.24 -0.83
CA PRO A 1 1.54 15.94 -0.72
C PRO A 1 2.07 15.17 0.49
N MET A 2 1.20 14.91 1.47
CA MET A 2 1.58 14.02 2.58
C MET A 2 1.48 12.58 2.09
N SER A 3 2.40 11.73 2.53
CA SER A 3 2.35 10.29 2.25
C SER A 3 2.78 9.50 3.47
N CYS A 4 2.17 8.35 3.66
CA CYS A 4 2.53 7.38 4.67
C CYS A 4 2.92 6.06 3.98
N THR A 5 4.04 5.47 4.36
CA THR A 5 4.51 4.20 3.80
C THR A 5 4.53 3.15 4.91
N LEU A 6 3.93 2.00 4.65
CA LEU A 6 4.01 0.82 5.50
C LEU A 6 4.93 -0.20 4.84
N ASP A 7 5.99 -0.57 5.57
CA ASP A 7 6.94 -1.60 5.16
C ASP A 7 6.71 -2.88 5.96
N PHE A 8 6.59 -3.99 5.26
CA PHE A 8 6.43 -5.33 5.80
C PHE A 8 7.71 -6.11 5.54
N PHE A 9 8.45 -6.40 6.60
CA PHE A 9 9.71 -7.13 6.54
C PHE A 9 9.46 -8.63 6.65
N PHE A 10 10.05 -9.39 5.73
CA PHE A 10 9.96 -10.84 5.68
C PHE A 10 11.35 -11.44 5.79
N GLU A 11 11.48 -12.45 6.64
CA GLU A 11 12.59 -13.40 6.53
C GLU A 11 12.46 -14.21 5.23
N PRO A 12 13.53 -14.86 4.75
CA PRO A 12 13.46 -15.71 3.57
C PRO A 12 12.41 -16.81 3.74
N ILE A 13 11.37 -16.78 2.89
CA ILE A 13 10.29 -17.78 2.89
C ILE A 13 10.11 -18.39 1.50
N GLU A 14 9.48 -19.56 1.44
CA GLU A 14 9.24 -20.31 0.20
C GLU A 14 8.31 -19.59 -0.81
N TYR A 15 7.53 -18.60 -0.36
CA TYR A 15 6.45 -18.04 -1.18
C TYR A 15 6.90 -16.91 -2.11
N LEU A 16 7.85 -16.09 -1.68
CA LEU A 16 8.25 -14.88 -2.38
C LEU A 16 9.72 -14.57 -2.12
N THR A 17 10.36 -13.85 -3.04
CA THR A 17 11.77 -13.47 -2.91
C THR A 17 11.97 -12.09 -2.27
N ASN A 18 10.91 -11.27 -2.14
CA ASN A 18 11.04 -9.93 -1.56
C ASN A 18 11.32 -10.03 -0.05
N SER A 19 12.39 -9.39 0.43
CA SER A 19 12.61 -9.23 1.86
C SER A 19 11.74 -8.12 2.47
N VAL A 20 11.26 -7.19 1.65
CA VAL A 20 10.38 -6.10 2.07
C VAL A 20 9.27 -5.90 1.04
N LEU A 21 8.04 -5.82 1.50
CA LEU A 21 6.90 -5.33 0.72
C LEU A 21 6.48 -3.96 1.26
N SER A 22 6.35 -2.99 0.37
CA SER A 22 5.95 -1.62 0.74
C SER A 22 4.56 -1.29 0.21
N LYS A 23 3.79 -0.57 1.03
CA LYS A 23 2.50 0.03 0.67
C LYS A 23 2.53 1.52 0.98
N GLU A 24 2.45 2.34 -0.05
CA GLU A 24 2.44 3.79 0.05
C GLU A 24 0.99 4.32 -0.05
N PHE A 25 0.61 5.19 0.87
CA PHE A 25 -0.67 5.89 0.92
C PHE A 25 -0.43 7.39 0.73
N GLY A 26 -0.98 7.96 -0.34
CA GLY A 26 -1.05 9.40 -0.53
C GLY A 26 -2.18 9.98 0.29
N LEU A 27 -1.87 10.98 1.12
CA LEU A 27 -2.79 11.65 2.03
C LEU A 27 -3.08 13.06 1.53
N LYS A 28 -4.37 13.43 1.56
CA LYS A 28 -4.82 14.79 1.32
C LYS A 28 -5.16 15.43 2.66
N CYS A 29 -4.39 16.44 3.00
CA CYS A 29 -4.60 17.28 4.18
C CYS A 29 -4.85 18.72 3.71
N VAL A 30 -6.00 18.95 3.07
CA VAL A 30 -6.37 20.27 2.55
C VAL A 30 -7.54 20.80 3.34
N ARG A 31 -7.39 21.97 3.96
CA ARG A 31 -8.52 22.71 4.53
C ARG A 31 -9.26 23.43 3.41
N ASP A 32 -10.59 23.42 3.44
CA ASP A 32 -11.37 24.29 2.57
C ASP A 32 -11.16 25.76 3.02
N PRO A 33 -10.67 26.67 2.17
CA PRO A 33 -10.55 28.08 2.53
C PRO A 33 -11.91 28.77 2.78
N ALA A 34 -13.01 28.21 2.27
CA ALA A 34 -14.37 28.70 2.53
C ALA A 34 -14.96 28.15 3.84
N ASP A 35 -14.45 27.02 4.33
CA ASP A 35 -14.85 26.42 5.60
C ASP A 35 -13.61 25.93 6.37
N VAL A 36 -13.04 26.83 7.16
CA VAL A 36 -11.79 26.61 7.90
C VAL A 36 -11.91 25.56 9.03
N PHE A 37 -13.12 25.11 9.37
CA PHE A 37 -13.39 24.09 10.37
C PHE A 37 -13.70 22.71 9.76
N SER A 38 -13.93 22.63 8.45
CA SER A 38 -14.23 21.37 7.73
C SER A 38 -13.11 20.31 7.77
N PHE A 39 -11.93 20.66 8.28
CA PHE A 39 -10.80 19.73 8.32
C PHE A 39 -10.89 18.77 9.50
N GLU A 40 -11.60 17.65 9.31
CA GLU A 40 -11.79 16.67 10.37
C GLU A 40 -10.65 15.64 10.46
N VAL A 41 -10.09 15.15 9.34
CA VAL A 41 -9.01 14.12 9.33
C VAL A 41 -8.25 14.04 7.99
N PRO A 42 -7.02 13.47 7.97
CA PRO A 42 -6.31 13.11 6.73
C PRO A 42 -7.09 12.07 5.90
N GLU A 43 -7.37 12.38 4.64
CA GLU A 43 -8.04 11.45 3.72
C GLU A 43 -7.01 10.69 2.88
N ILE A 44 -7.16 9.36 2.73
CA ILE A 44 -6.35 8.56 1.80
C ILE A 44 -6.88 8.77 0.38
N VAL A 45 -6.10 9.46 -0.46
CA VAL A 45 -6.48 9.76 -1.85
C VAL A 45 -5.81 8.86 -2.88
N LYS A 46 -4.74 8.17 -2.51
CA LYS A 46 -4.02 7.24 -3.39
C LYS A 46 -3.42 6.10 -2.59
N ALA A 47 -3.43 4.91 -3.17
CA ALA A 47 -2.70 3.78 -2.63
C ALA A 47 -1.82 3.17 -3.74
N LYS A 48 -0.54 2.99 -3.46
CA LYS A 48 0.44 2.37 -4.37
C LYS A 48 1.08 1.19 -3.67
N GLY A 49 0.91 0.00 -4.25
CA GLY A 49 1.58 -1.22 -3.79
C GLY A 49 2.93 -1.41 -4.50
N SER A 50 3.74 -2.29 -3.92
CA SER A 50 4.92 -2.88 -4.57
C SER A 50 4.53 -4.16 -5.31
N THR A 51 5.32 -4.52 -6.33
CA THR A 51 5.20 -5.81 -7.02
C THR A 51 5.68 -6.91 -6.08
N ILE A 52 4.93 -8.02 -6.01
CA ILE A 52 5.33 -9.20 -5.25
C ILE A 52 5.95 -10.20 -6.22
N ASP A 53 7.21 -10.54 -5.97
CA ASP A 53 7.98 -11.52 -6.72
C ASP A 53 7.72 -12.92 -6.14
N TRP A 54 6.62 -13.51 -6.60
CA TRP A 54 6.20 -14.84 -6.19
C TRP A 54 7.14 -15.92 -6.74
N ASN A 55 7.45 -16.91 -5.90
CA ASN A 55 8.08 -18.13 -6.37
C ASN A 55 7.12 -18.95 -7.24
N LYS A 56 7.68 -19.83 -8.08
CA LYS A 56 6.93 -20.59 -9.09
C LYS A 56 5.78 -21.37 -8.44
N VAL A 57 4.55 -21.21 -8.97
CA VAL A 57 3.32 -21.85 -8.47
C VAL A 57 2.92 -21.43 -7.04
N LYS A 58 3.52 -20.37 -6.48
CA LYS A 58 3.22 -19.88 -5.12
C LYS A 58 2.43 -18.57 -5.10
N ASN A 59 2.04 -18.04 -6.25
CA ASN A 59 1.18 -16.86 -6.31
C ASN A 59 -0.24 -17.21 -5.84
N VAL A 60 -0.56 -16.88 -4.59
CA VAL A 60 -1.87 -17.11 -3.97
C VAL A 60 -2.91 -16.04 -4.30
N THR A 61 -2.52 -14.96 -4.97
CA THR A 61 -3.41 -13.83 -5.30
C THR A 61 -4.18 -14.03 -6.61
N VAL A 62 -3.79 -15.03 -7.41
CA VAL A 62 -4.42 -15.33 -8.70
C VAL A 62 -5.21 -16.63 -8.58
N LYS A 63 -6.50 -16.59 -8.88
CA LYS A 63 -7.35 -17.79 -8.96
C LYS A 63 -7.04 -18.54 -10.26
N THR A 64 -6.65 -19.80 -10.16
CA THR A 64 -6.54 -20.68 -11.34
C THR A 64 -7.93 -21.27 -11.60
N ILE A 65 -8.57 -20.84 -12.69
CA ILE A 65 -9.79 -21.48 -13.19
C ILE A 65 -9.33 -22.69 -14.03
N LYS A 66 -9.76 -23.89 -13.64
CA LYS A 66 -9.55 -25.12 -14.42
C LYS A 66 -10.71 -25.32 -15.39
#